data_AF-A0A9P5X8P1-F1
#
_entry.id   AF-A0A9P5X8P1-F1
#
_cell.length_a   1.000
_cell.length_b   1.000
_cell.length_c   1.000
_cell.angle_alpha   90.00
_cell.angle_beta   90.00
_cell.angle_gamma   90.00
#
_symmetry.space_group_name_H-M   'P 1'
#
loop_
_entity.id
_entity.type
_entity.pdbx_description
1 polymer ?
#
loop_
_entity_poly.entity_id
_entity_poly.type
_entity_poly.pdbx_seq_one_letter_code
_entity_poly.pdbx_strand_id
1 'polypeptide(L)'
;MLTSTLFAIVCAVITPVRGIPQSQSPGAACQAEEQAYTVQAGDTCFTIGRRLGVFPNTIIHANQPAINADCTNLLPDQMICIPASTVTTGSITGV
;
A
#
# COMPACT_ATOMS: atom_id res chain seq x y z
N MET A 1 -36.46 -28.44 29.35
CA MET A 1 -35.40 -27.48 29.74
C MET A 1 -34.41 -27.37 28.59
N LEU A 2 -34.85 -26.67 27.54
CA LEU A 2 -34.38 -26.85 26.15
C LEU A 2 -33.79 -25.54 25.57
N THR A 3 -33.18 -24.67 26.37
CA THR A 3 -32.86 -23.29 25.91
C THR A 3 -31.44 -22.79 26.14
N SER A 4 -30.51 -23.57 26.73
CA SER A 4 -29.28 -22.99 27.26
C SER A 4 -27.97 -23.31 26.53
N THR A 5 -28.01 -23.84 25.31
CA THR A 5 -26.81 -23.98 24.45
C THR A 5 -26.88 -23.18 23.15
N LEU A 6 -28.02 -22.55 22.83
CA LEU A 6 -28.15 -21.71 21.63
C LEU A 6 -27.67 -20.26 21.82
N PHE A 7 -27.51 -19.78 23.05
CA PHE A 7 -27.16 -18.37 23.30
C PHE A 7 -25.66 -18.05 23.18
N ALA A 8 -24.78 -19.06 23.19
CA ALA A 8 -23.34 -18.84 22.99
C ALA A 8 -22.97 -18.60 21.51
N ILE A 9 -23.89 -18.88 20.58
CA ILE A 9 -23.65 -18.73 19.14
C ILE A 9 -24.08 -17.33 18.65
N VAL A 10 -24.85 -16.58 19.45
CA VAL A 10 -25.35 -15.23 19.12
C VAL A 10 -24.47 -14.11 19.73
N CYS A 11 -23.15 -14.30 19.74
CA CYS A 11 -22.19 -13.20 19.96
C CYS A 11 -21.27 -12.96 18.74
N ALA A 12 -21.57 -13.59 17.60
CA ALA A 12 -20.74 -13.53 16.41
C ALA A 12 -21.09 -12.41 15.40
N VAL A 13 -21.98 -11.45 15.69
CA VAL A 13 -22.51 -10.59 14.60
C VAL A 13 -22.77 -9.10 14.90
N ILE A 14 -22.29 -8.54 16.01
CA ILE A 14 -22.44 -7.08 16.27
C ILE A 14 -21.06 -6.46 16.56
N THR A 15 -20.48 -6.00 15.46
CA THR A 15 -19.25 -5.20 15.25
C THR A 15 -19.06 -4.04 16.27
N PRO A 16 -17.84 -3.51 16.47
CA PRO A 16 -17.07 -2.90 15.40
C PRO A 16 -15.82 -3.70 15.09
N VAL A 17 -15.69 -4.08 13.83
CA VAL A 17 -14.37 -4.14 13.20
C VAL A 17 -13.75 -2.74 13.33
N ARG A 18 -13.09 -2.48 14.47
CA ARG A 18 -12.20 -1.34 14.69
C ARG A 18 -10.84 -1.80 14.20
N GLY A 19 -10.59 -1.63 12.91
CA GLY A 19 -9.24 -1.63 12.35
C GLY A 19 -8.79 -2.92 11.64
N ILE A 20 -9.49 -3.35 10.58
CA ILE A 20 -8.77 -4.04 9.49
C ILE A 20 -8.35 -2.94 8.52
N PRO A 21 -7.08 -2.51 8.46
CA PRO A 21 -6.59 -1.88 7.25
C PRO A 21 -6.72 -2.92 6.14
N GLN A 22 -7.67 -2.63 5.27
CA GLN A 22 -7.88 -3.10 3.90
C GLN A 22 -7.17 -4.41 3.50
N SER A 23 -8.01 -5.42 3.25
CA SER A 23 -7.90 -6.40 2.16
C SER A 23 -6.55 -6.44 1.45
N GLN A 24 -5.59 -7.17 2.03
CA GLN A 24 -4.35 -7.50 1.34
C GLN A 24 -4.61 -8.77 0.52
N SER A 25 -4.80 -8.61 -0.78
CA SER A 25 -4.71 -9.73 -1.72
C SER A 25 -3.30 -10.32 -1.64
N PRO A 26 -3.13 -11.66 -1.51
CA PRO A 26 -1.83 -12.27 -1.39
C PRO A 26 -1.13 -12.28 -2.76
N GLY A 27 -0.43 -11.18 -3.06
CA GLY A 27 0.40 -11.01 -4.24
C GLY A 27 0.83 -9.55 -4.35
N ALA A 28 1.87 -9.16 -3.60
CA ALA A 28 2.43 -7.80 -3.55
C ALA A 28 1.42 -6.73 -3.07
N ALA A 29 0.89 -6.88 -1.85
CA ALA A 29 0.31 -5.76 -1.15
C ALA A 29 1.43 -4.79 -0.76
N CYS A 30 1.33 -3.55 -1.22
CA CYS A 30 2.20 -2.47 -0.79
C CYS A 30 2.20 -2.39 0.74
N GLN A 31 3.36 -2.06 1.33
CA GLN A 31 3.51 -1.95 2.78
C GLN A 31 2.57 -0.87 3.34
N ALA A 32 2.35 -0.85 4.65
CA ALA A 32 1.39 0.04 5.30
C ALA A 32 1.65 1.55 5.05
N GLU A 33 2.86 1.93 4.66
CA GLU A 33 3.27 3.30 4.35
C GLU A 33 3.47 3.54 2.84
N GLU A 34 3.04 2.59 2.00
CA GLU A 34 3.14 2.64 0.55
C GLU A 34 1.74 2.71 -0.06
N GLN A 35 1.60 3.52 -1.11
CA GLN A 35 0.37 3.66 -1.86
C GLN A 35 0.43 2.85 -3.14
N ALA A 36 -0.63 2.09 -3.44
CA ALA A 36 -0.75 1.43 -4.74
C ALA A 36 -0.98 2.47 -5.86
N TYR A 37 -0.22 2.34 -6.94
CA TYR A 37 -0.33 3.17 -8.13
C TYR A 37 -0.47 2.30 -9.37
N THR A 38 -1.46 2.59 -10.21
CA THR A 38 -1.61 1.96 -11.52
C THR A 38 -0.87 2.78 -12.56
N VAL A 39 0.13 2.17 -13.19
CA VAL A 39 0.98 2.78 -14.21
C VAL A 39 0.14 3.17 -15.42
N GLN A 40 0.27 4.41 -15.87
CA GLN A 40 -0.41 4.93 -17.06
C GLN A 40 0.47 4.79 -18.29
N ALA A 41 -0.13 4.78 -19.49
CA ALA A 41 0.64 4.76 -20.73
C ALA A 41 1.57 6.00 -20.80
N GLY A 42 2.87 5.76 -21.00
CA GLY A 42 3.89 6.81 -21.04
C GLY A 42 4.50 7.18 -19.69
N ASP A 43 4.11 6.52 -18.60
CA ASP A 43 4.75 6.70 -17.31
C ASP A 43 6.16 6.11 -17.26
N THR A 44 7.01 6.75 -16.47
CA THR A 44 8.34 6.30 -16.08
C THR A 44 8.48 6.54 -14.58
N CYS A 45 9.42 5.88 -13.91
CA CYS A 45 9.70 6.20 -12.50
C CYS A 45 10.05 7.70 -12.30
N PHE A 46 10.62 8.36 -13.31
CA PHE A 46 10.88 9.80 -13.28
C PHE A 46 9.60 10.65 -13.31
N THR A 47 8.68 10.37 -14.24
CA THR A 47 7.44 11.15 -14.37
C THR A 47 6.50 10.90 -13.18
N ILE A 48 6.40 9.65 -12.72
CA ILE A 48 5.64 9.27 -11.52
C ILE A 48 6.24 9.95 -10.29
N GLY A 49 7.55 9.81 -10.09
CA GLY A 49 8.25 10.42 -8.96
C GLY A 49 8.07 11.94 -8.92
N ARG A 50 8.21 12.61 -10.07
CA ARG A 50 7.97 14.06 -10.16
C ARG A 50 6.52 14.45 -9.84
N ARG A 51 5.54 13.65 -10.26
CA ARG A 51 4.11 13.91 -9.99
C ARG A 51 3.77 13.72 -8.51
N LEU A 52 4.35 12.70 -7.88
CA LEU A 52 4.03 12.30 -6.50
C LEU A 52 5.00 12.88 -5.46
N GLY A 53 6.05 13.57 -5.89
CA GLY A 53 7.09 14.09 -4.99
C GLY A 53 7.96 13.00 -4.37
N VAL A 54 8.17 11.89 -5.09
CA VAL A 54 8.98 10.74 -4.65
C VAL A 54 10.21 10.64 -5.55
N PHE A 55 11.36 10.25 -4.98
CA PHE A 55 12.55 9.99 -5.79
C PHE A 55 12.37 8.72 -6.63
N PRO A 56 12.77 8.72 -7.91
CA PRO A 56 12.63 7.55 -8.79
C PRO A 56 13.32 6.31 -8.22
N ASN A 57 14.48 6.49 -7.57
CA ASN A 57 15.22 5.40 -6.95
C ASN A 57 14.46 4.75 -5.78
N THR A 58 13.70 5.53 -5.01
CA THR A 58 12.86 5.01 -3.93
C THR A 58 11.71 4.18 -4.50
N ILE A 59 11.12 4.60 -5.62
CA ILE A 59 10.10 3.81 -6.34
C ILE A 59 10.71 2.48 -6.83
N ILE A 60 11.90 2.52 -7.43
CA ILE A 60 12.58 1.30 -7.90
C ILE A 60 12.79 0.33 -6.73
N HIS A 61 13.40 0.79 -5.63
CA HIS A 61 13.67 -0.05 -4.45
C HIS A 61 12.41 -0.67 -3.85
N ALA A 62 11.31 0.08 -3.75
CA ALA A 62 10.04 -0.41 -3.19
C ALA A 62 9.43 -1.56 -4.01
N ASN A 63 9.80 -1.69 -5.29
CA ASN A 63 9.21 -2.65 -6.21
C ASN A 63 10.21 -3.71 -6.70
N GLN A 64 11.36 -3.86 -6.05
CA GLN A 64 12.30 -4.93 -6.40
C GLN A 64 11.76 -6.30 -5.97
N PRO A 65 11.95 -7.36 -6.78
CA PRO A 65 12.69 -7.41 -8.05
C PRO A 65 11.83 -7.17 -9.31
N ALA A 66 10.56 -6.79 -9.15
CA ALA A 66 9.63 -6.64 -10.28
C ALA A 66 10.01 -5.46 -11.20
N ILE A 67 10.57 -4.37 -10.67
CA ILE A 67 11.14 -3.26 -11.44
C ILE A 67 12.67 -3.35 -11.43
N ASN A 68 13.29 -3.17 -12.59
CA ASN A 68 14.75 -3.16 -12.74
C ASN A 68 15.37 -1.82 -12.31
N ALA A 69 16.70 -1.80 -12.16
CA ALA A 69 17.44 -0.63 -11.69
C ALA A 69 17.27 0.62 -12.57
N ASP A 70 16.99 0.43 -13.87
CA ASP A 70 16.81 1.53 -14.82
C ASP A 70 15.33 1.96 -14.98
N CYS A 71 14.39 1.27 -14.29
CA CYS A 71 12.95 1.42 -14.46
C CYS A 71 12.49 1.39 -15.93
N THR A 72 13.10 0.54 -16.75
CA THR A 72 12.81 0.40 -18.18
C THR A 72 11.76 -0.65 -18.48
N ASN A 73 11.36 -1.46 -17.50
CA ASN A 73 10.41 -2.55 -17.63
C ASN A 73 9.02 -2.23 -17.05
N LEU A 74 8.67 -0.95 -16.96
CA LEU A 74 7.37 -0.49 -16.46
C LEU A 74 6.29 -0.65 -17.54
N LEU A 75 5.19 -1.35 -17.22
CA LEU A 75 4.11 -1.62 -18.17
C LEU A 75 2.84 -0.83 -17.82
N PRO A 76 2.06 -0.34 -18.81
CA PRO A 76 0.74 0.22 -18.55
C PRO A 76 -0.17 -0.77 -17.83
N ASP A 77 -1.08 -0.26 -16.99
CA ASP A 77 -2.02 -1.02 -16.16
C ASP A 77 -1.35 -1.92 -15.10
N GLN A 78 -0.02 -1.86 -14.97
CA GLN A 78 0.72 -2.51 -13.89
C GLN A 78 0.46 -1.78 -12.57
N MET A 79 0.14 -2.53 -11.51
CA MET A 79 0.10 -1.99 -10.15
C MET A 79 1.51 -2.01 -9.56
N ILE A 80 1.95 -0.87 -9.03
CA ILE A 80 3.23 -0.69 -8.34
C ILE A 80 3.01 -0.03 -6.98
N CYS A 81 3.97 -0.16 -6.09
CA CYS A 81 3.98 0.45 -4.77
C CYS A 81 4.76 1.75 -4.78
N ILE A 82 4.13 2.83 -4.33
CA ILE A 82 4.75 4.14 -4.20
C ILE A 82 5.01 4.39 -2.71
N PRO A 83 6.28 4.44 -2.28
CA PRO A 83 6.58 4.75 -0.90
C PRO A 83 6.14 6.18 -0.57
N ALA A 84 5.68 6.39 0.67
CA ALA A 84 5.37 7.73 1.16
C ALA A 84 6.53 8.68 0.84
N SER A 85 6.19 9.81 0.21
CA SER A 85 7.15 10.87 -0.03
C SER A 85 7.74 11.25 1.32
N THR A 86 9.04 11.03 1.49
CA THR A 86 9.80 11.60 2.60
C THR A 86 9.96 13.09 2.33
N VAL A 87 8.85 13.82 2.27
CA VAL A 87 8.86 15.22 2.62
C VAL A 87 9.42 15.20 4.02
N THR A 88 10.68 15.60 4.16
CA THR A 88 11.33 15.83 5.43
C THR A 88 10.68 17.08 6.03
N THR A 89 9.37 17.04 6.26
CA THR A 89 8.74 17.80 7.31
C THR A 89 9.24 17.09 8.55
N GLY A 90 10.34 17.60 9.09
CA GLY A 90 10.93 17.04 10.29
C GLY A 90 9.81 16.72 11.27
N SER A 91 9.80 15.49 11.76
CA SER A 91 9.17 15.23 13.04
C SER A 91 9.93 16.09 14.06
N ILE A 92 9.55 17.37 14.16
CA ILE A 92 9.91 18.25 15.25
C ILE A 92 9.04 17.86 16.44
N THR A 93 9.12 16.60 16.84
CA THR A 93 8.64 16.17 18.15
C THR A 93 9.83 16.32 19.08
N GLY A 94 9.89 17.47 19.76
CA GLY A 94 10.78 17.68 20.90
C GLY A 94 11.73 18.87 20.77
N VAL A 95 11.17 20.08 20.86
CA VAL A 95 11.81 21.16 21.64
C VAL A 95 11.27 21.12 23.06
#